data_AF-A0A9P1C310-F1
#
_entry.id   AF-A0A9P1C310-F1
#
_cell.length_a   1.000
_cell.length_b   1.000
_cell.length_c   1.000
_cell.angle_alpha   90.00
_cell.angle_beta   90.00
_cell.angle_gamma   90.00
#
_symmetry.space_group_name_H-M   'P 1'
#
loop_
_entity.id
_entity.type
_entity.pdbx_description
1 polymer ?
#
loop_
_entity_poly.entity_id
_entity_poly.type
_entity_poly.pdbx_seq_one_letter_code
_entity_poly.pdbx_strand_id
1 'polypeptide(L)'
;MQTAHDVFCNFSGTHLTLCWMSSLICLLPVSFLVMCTYLLWVILPRRVRVANAAFIRACSFLVLRFKPGYESFTLAFLLRNVLFVLTPMMHSSISLFVMGNLLALTAVSVAYFKPWRSDLASVVDVLVSSALLSVLLMGALTVNDSDPKPLMVLCTVCGSLIICALIMGALYSILQHIASKFRKKFAFFLSHHRTASAAYARLLRMELRQRGSQFTAFLDSDHLTDLTRLFSYVSSDTQTFVLLGTPSVLKRKWCMGELVMARIANVDTVVLSFPDFDLPDESFVRNYARLVPEIKELSMYGLGLSEVHDTLRWLSTVTNYPIASQFSKEGVVATVGQLTNTVTQEFQQGHTTEYAILADPGNMEAMATAEVMGTFLTRLIPERGQATRVFTADSNVSRTDTRLILVCSQDCFRSNHIARWLLQARVVPSCQLLPVLADERFQLPRRHGGSLQENVVCPAGIDEGAYLQVIKAVFLEVALPFIPAQSSEVDLCIRSRQVASRLYGDLKPLSTKLLIVGGAPEPEATQPEAISGTDSSNASLHLLTRQSQHVSEDVEAALRSEMVTKSF
;
A
#
# COMPACT_ATOMS: atom_id res chain seq x y z
N MET A 1 -45.54 32.75 11.40
CA MET A 1 -46.65 31.77 11.44
C MET A 1 -47.75 32.37 12.30
N GLN A 2 -48.82 32.87 11.72
CA GLN A 2 -50.05 33.11 12.48
C GLN A 2 -50.55 31.72 12.90
N THR A 3 -50.46 31.40 14.18
CA THR A 3 -51.14 30.22 14.72
C THR A 3 -52.63 30.46 14.52
N ALA A 4 -53.23 29.80 13.54
CA ALA A 4 -54.67 29.78 13.38
C ALA A 4 -55.24 29.08 14.61
N HIS A 5 -55.58 29.86 15.64
CA HIS A 5 -56.15 29.38 16.90
C HIS A 5 -57.51 28.69 16.71
N ASP A 6 -58.05 28.69 15.49
CA ASP A 6 -59.36 28.16 15.14
C ASP A 6 -59.35 26.70 14.64
N VAL A 7 -58.19 26.06 14.50
CA VAL A 7 -58.15 24.64 14.06
C VAL A 7 -58.27 23.72 15.28
N PHE A 8 -59.51 23.30 15.58
CA PHE A 8 -59.78 22.30 16.61
C PHE A 8 -59.27 20.91 16.20
N CYS A 9 -58.49 20.26 17.07
CA CYS A 9 -57.99 18.88 16.88
C CYS A 9 -59.10 17.84 17.09
N ASN A 10 -60.13 17.86 16.24
CA ASN A 10 -61.30 16.99 16.36
C ASN A 10 -61.39 15.93 15.25
N PHE A 11 -60.32 15.77 14.44
CA PHE A 11 -60.30 14.89 13.27
C PHE A 11 -61.46 15.12 12.28
N SER A 12 -61.99 16.33 12.23
CA SER A 12 -63.04 16.74 11.28
C SER A 12 -62.66 18.05 10.57
N GLY A 13 -63.37 18.38 9.49
CA GLY A 13 -63.20 19.64 8.75
C GLY A 13 -61.74 19.93 8.38
N THR A 14 -61.27 21.14 8.72
CA THR A 14 -59.92 21.63 8.39
C THR A 14 -58.80 20.78 9.02
N HIS A 15 -58.97 20.28 10.25
CA HIS A 15 -57.95 19.45 10.91
C HIS A 15 -57.72 18.14 10.16
N LEU A 16 -58.80 17.47 9.74
CA LEU A 16 -58.70 16.24 8.95
C LEU A 16 -57.99 16.47 7.61
N THR A 17 -58.31 17.58 6.93
CA THR A 17 -57.66 17.96 5.67
C THR A 17 -56.16 18.18 5.86
N LEU A 18 -55.75 18.87 6.92
CA LEU A 18 -54.32 19.07 7.24
C LEU A 18 -53.63 17.74 7.56
N CYS A 19 -54.27 16.84 8.32
CA CYS A 19 -53.73 15.50 8.57
C CYS A 19 -53.49 14.73 7.26
N TRP A 20 -54.45 14.71 6.33
CA TRP A 20 -54.29 14.05 5.03
C TRP A 20 -53.17 14.65 4.20
N MET A 21 -53.08 15.98 4.14
CA MET A 21 -52.00 16.68 3.42
C MET A 21 -50.63 16.35 4.03
N SER A 22 -50.51 16.40 5.36
CA SER A 22 -49.28 16.01 6.07
C SER A 22 -48.93 14.54 5.84
N SER A 23 -49.89 13.62 5.91
CA SER A 23 -49.67 12.21 5.62
C SER A 23 -49.18 11.99 4.19
N LEU A 24 -49.79 12.64 3.20
CA LEU A 24 -49.38 12.54 1.80
C LEU A 24 -47.95 13.09 1.60
N ILE A 25 -47.61 14.20 2.24
CA ILE A 25 -46.26 14.77 2.20
C ILE A 25 -45.26 13.84 2.88
N CYS A 26 -45.61 13.21 4.01
CA CYS A 26 -44.76 12.24 4.71
C CYS A 26 -44.51 10.95 3.91
N LEU A 27 -45.39 10.59 2.98
CA LEU A 27 -45.14 9.44 2.08
C LEU A 27 -43.93 9.66 1.17
N LEU A 28 -43.60 10.91 0.81
CA LEU A 28 -42.46 11.21 -0.06
C LEU A 28 -41.12 10.78 0.57
N PRO A 29 -40.69 11.25 1.76
CA PRO A 29 -39.43 10.82 2.36
C PRO A 29 -39.42 9.32 2.74
N VAL A 30 -40.57 8.74 3.12
CA VAL A 30 -40.68 7.30 3.39
C VAL A 30 -40.48 6.48 2.11
N SER A 31 -41.14 6.84 1.01
CA SER A 31 -40.98 6.17 -0.28
C SER A 31 -39.54 6.30 -0.81
N PHE A 32 -38.90 7.46 -0.61
CA PHE A 32 -37.50 7.66 -0.93
C PHE A 32 -36.59 6.74 -0.10
N LEU A 33 -36.80 6.66 1.22
CA LEU A 33 -36.05 5.75 2.09
C LEU A 33 -36.20 4.29 1.64
N VAL A 34 -37.43 3.84 1.39
CA VAL A 34 -37.72 2.48 0.89
C VAL A 34 -37.02 2.23 -0.44
N MET A 35 -37.05 3.19 -1.37
CA MET A 35 -36.35 3.09 -2.65
C MET A 35 -34.84 2.99 -2.45
N CYS A 36 -34.24 3.81 -1.58
CA CYS A 36 -32.82 3.74 -1.26
C CYS A 36 -32.44 2.41 -0.61
N THR A 37 -33.27 1.88 0.29
CA THR A 37 -33.07 0.54 0.89
C THR A 37 -33.11 -0.55 -0.16
N TYR A 38 -34.10 -0.53 -1.05
CA TYR A 38 -34.19 -1.48 -2.16
C TYR A 38 -32.98 -1.37 -3.10
N LEU A 39 -32.57 -0.14 -3.45
CA LEU A 39 -31.40 0.11 -4.27
C LEU A 39 -30.13 -0.45 -3.63
N LEU A 40 -29.89 -0.20 -2.35
CA LEU A 40 -28.67 -0.63 -1.65
C LEU A 40 -28.63 -2.14 -1.37
N TRP A 41 -29.75 -2.77 -0.99
CA TRP A 41 -29.75 -4.19 -0.62
C TRP A 41 -30.00 -5.13 -1.80
N VAL A 42 -30.78 -4.73 -2.79
CA VAL A 42 -31.18 -5.62 -3.89
C VAL A 42 -30.44 -5.28 -5.18
N ILE A 43 -30.44 -4.00 -5.58
CA ILE A 43 -29.90 -3.61 -6.89
C ILE A 43 -28.37 -3.49 -6.87
N LEU A 44 -27.80 -2.85 -5.85
CA LEU A 44 -26.37 -2.57 -5.78
C LEU A 44 -25.52 -3.85 -5.84
N PRO A 45 -25.78 -4.93 -5.07
CA PRO A 45 -24.96 -6.14 -5.15
C PRO A 45 -25.01 -6.78 -6.54
N ARG A 46 -26.16 -6.71 -7.23
CA ARG A 46 -26.30 -7.22 -8.60
C ARG A 46 -25.51 -6.37 -9.59
N ARG A 47 -25.56 -5.04 -9.46
CA ARG A 47 -24.87 -4.09 -10.37
C ARG A 47 -23.35 -4.09 -10.17
N VAL A 48 -22.87 -4.25 -8.93
CA VAL A 48 -21.45 -4.41 -8.61
C VAL A 48 -20.89 -5.70 -9.21
N ARG A 49 -21.61 -6.83 -9.12
CA ARG A 49 -21.20 -8.09 -9.78
C ARG A 49 -21.07 -7.96 -11.30
N VAL A 50 -21.89 -7.11 -11.93
CA VAL A 50 -21.84 -6.82 -13.37
C VAL A 50 -20.82 -5.71 -13.69
N ALA A 51 -20.15 -5.13 -12.69
CA ALA A 51 -19.20 -4.04 -12.81
C ALA A 51 -19.76 -2.78 -13.49
N ASN A 52 -21.03 -2.46 -13.23
CA ASN A 52 -21.67 -1.28 -13.80
C ASN A 52 -21.27 0.00 -13.05
N ALA A 53 -20.11 0.56 -13.39
CA ALA A 53 -19.60 1.79 -12.78
C ALA A 53 -20.47 3.02 -13.05
N ALA A 54 -21.16 3.08 -14.21
CA ALA A 54 -22.07 4.18 -14.52
C ALA A 54 -23.22 4.25 -13.51
N PHE A 55 -23.79 3.10 -13.14
CA PHE A 55 -24.78 3.01 -12.07
C PHE A 55 -24.22 3.44 -10.71
N ILE A 56 -23.01 2.99 -10.36
CA ILE A 56 -22.37 3.34 -9.08
C ILE A 56 -22.10 4.85 -8.99
N ARG A 57 -21.72 5.49 -10.10
CA ARG A 57 -21.58 6.95 -10.19
C ARG A 57 -22.92 7.69 -10.12
N ALA A 58 -23.97 7.17 -10.78
CA ALA A 58 -25.32 7.72 -10.68
C ALA A 58 -25.87 7.65 -9.24
N CYS A 59 -25.50 6.59 -8.50
CA CYS A 59 -25.80 6.42 -7.09
C CYS A 59 -24.65 6.89 -6.18
N SER A 60 -23.77 7.79 -6.64
CA SER A 60 -22.60 8.25 -5.89
C SER A 60 -22.96 8.85 -4.53
N PHE A 61 -24.09 9.55 -4.44
CA PHE A 61 -24.58 10.12 -3.18
C PHE A 61 -24.96 9.06 -2.14
N LEU A 62 -25.32 7.84 -2.57
CA LEU A 62 -25.62 6.70 -1.70
C LEU A 62 -24.37 5.85 -1.41
N VAL A 63 -23.53 5.63 -2.42
CA VAL A 63 -22.48 4.60 -2.35
C VAL A 63 -21.10 5.21 -2.13
N LEU A 64 -20.70 6.18 -2.96
CA LEU A 64 -19.32 6.67 -3.01
C LEU A 64 -18.96 7.66 -1.89
N ARG A 65 -19.94 8.09 -1.08
CA ARG A 65 -19.76 8.97 0.08
C ARG A 65 -19.12 8.26 1.27
N PHE A 66 -19.35 6.95 1.39
CA PHE A 66 -18.86 6.12 2.48
C PHE A 66 -17.68 5.24 2.01
N LYS A 67 -16.94 4.69 2.96
CA LYS A 67 -15.93 3.66 2.67
C LYS A 67 -16.63 2.41 2.11
N PRO A 68 -16.01 1.69 1.16
CA PRO A 68 -16.54 0.40 0.69
C PRO A 68 -16.84 -0.52 1.88
N GLY A 69 -18.02 -1.14 1.89
CA GLY A 69 -18.54 -1.96 2.99
C GLY A 69 -19.37 -1.21 4.04
N TYR A 70 -19.37 0.13 4.05
CA TYR A 70 -20.18 0.96 4.94
C TYR A 70 -21.36 1.64 4.23
N GLU A 71 -21.75 1.16 3.05
CA GLU A 71 -22.82 1.76 2.23
C GLU A 71 -24.17 1.76 2.95
N SER A 72 -24.42 0.75 3.81
CA SER A 72 -25.61 0.64 4.64
C SER A 72 -25.77 1.79 5.64
N PHE A 73 -24.68 2.48 6.00
CA PHE A 73 -24.71 3.64 6.89
C PHE A 73 -25.53 4.80 6.29
N THR A 74 -25.65 4.84 4.96
CA THR A 74 -26.57 5.75 4.26
C THR A 74 -28.01 5.56 4.71
N LEU A 75 -28.45 4.31 4.92
CA LEU A 75 -29.82 4.02 5.36
C LEU A 75 -30.04 4.49 6.79
N ALA A 76 -29.06 4.30 7.67
CA ALA A 76 -29.11 4.84 9.02
C ALA A 76 -29.21 6.37 9.01
N PHE A 77 -28.45 7.05 8.13
CA PHE A 77 -28.50 8.50 7.98
C PHE A 77 -29.83 9.00 7.40
N LEU A 78 -30.39 8.32 6.41
CA LEU A 78 -31.70 8.67 5.85
C LEU A 78 -32.83 8.39 6.85
N LEU A 79 -32.80 7.26 7.54
CA LEU A 79 -33.74 6.93 8.61
C LEU A 79 -33.70 7.96 9.72
N ARG A 80 -32.51 8.36 10.16
CA ARG A 80 -32.31 9.48 11.09
C ARG A 80 -33.07 10.70 10.59
N ASN A 81 -32.82 11.16 9.35
CA ASN A 81 -33.48 12.36 8.82
C ASN A 81 -35.01 12.25 8.80
N VAL A 82 -35.57 11.08 8.46
CA VAL A 82 -37.01 10.84 8.55
C VAL A 82 -37.51 10.99 10.00
N LEU A 83 -36.81 10.38 10.96
CA LEU A 83 -37.16 10.48 12.38
C LEU A 83 -37.08 11.93 12.89
N PHE A 84 -36.08 12.71 12.47
CA PHE A 84 -35.99 14.15 12.81
C PHE A 84 -37.17 14.96 12.28
N VAL A 85 -37.70 14.62 11.12
CA VAL A 85 -38.89 15.31 10.57
C VAL A 85 -40.15 14.95 11.35
N LEU A 86 -40.20 13.77 11.98
CA LEU A 86 -41.35 13.31 12.76
C LEU A 86 -41.31 13.77 14.22
N THR A 87 -40.16 14.18 14.77
CA THR A 87 -40.05 14.61 16.17
C THR A 87 -41.01 15.75 16.55
N PRO A 88 -41.29 16.78 15.71
CA PRO A 88 -42.21 17.86 16.08
C PRO A 88 -43.66 17.41 16.26
N MET A 89 -44.02 16.19 15.82
CA MET A 89 -45.35 15.62 16.02
C MET A 89 -45.58 15.11 17.45
N MET A 90 -44.51 15.00 18.25
CA MET A 90 -44.57 14.56 19.65
C MET A 90 -44.78 15.74 20.59
N HIS A 91 -45.24 15.47 21.82
CA HIS A 91 -45.30 16.48 22.88
C HIS A 91 -43.92 17.12 23.09
N SER A 92 -43.89 18.42 23.38
CA SER A 92 -42.67 19.25 23.40
C SER A 92 -41.50 18.65 24.17
N SER A 93 -41.73 18.14 25.39
CA SER A 93 -40.66 17.53 26.20
C SER A 93 -40.16 16.20 25.62
N ILE A 94 -41.07 15.37 25.10
CA ILE A 94 -40.71 14.07 24.50
C ILE A 94 -39.97 14.30 23.17
N SER A 95 -40.40 15.28 22.38
CA SER A 95 -39.79 15.66 21.11
C SER A 95 -38.32 16.02 21.28
N LEU A 96 -38.00 16.90 22.24
CA LEU A 96 -36.62 17.31 22.54
C LEU A 96 -35.76 16.14 23.02
N PHE A 97 -36.31 15.27 23.89
CA PHE A 97 -35.61 14.09 24.36
C PHE A 97 -35.28 13.12 23.21
N VAL A 98 -36.25 12.80 22.36
CA VAL A 98 -36.05 11.91 21.21
C VAL A 98 -35.03 12.51 20.24
N MET A 99 -35.14 13.80 19.93
CA MET A 99 -34.24 14.48 19.02
C MET A 99 -32.79 14.53 19.54
N GLY A 100 -32.61 14.78 20.83
CA GLY A 100 -31.30 14.73 21.50
C GLY A 100 -30.67 13.33 21.45
N ASN A 101 -31.43 12.29 21.77
CA ASN A 101 -30.95 10.91 21.69
C ASN A 101 -30.59 10.48 20.26
N LEU A 102 -31.37 10.89 19.25
CA LEU A 102 -31.05 10.62 17.85
C LEU A 102 -29.76 11.30 17.40
N LEU A 103 -29.52 12.57 17.80
CA LEU A 103 -28.25 13.26 17.52
C LEU A 103 -27.09 12.55 18.23
N ALA A 104 -27.24 12.23 19.52
CA ALA A 104 -26.20 11.57 20.30
C ALA A 104 -25.84 10.20 19.71
N LEU A 105 -26.82 9.37 19.40
CA LEU A 105 -26.62 8.06 18.77
C LEU A 105 -25.91 8.20 17.42
N THR A 106 -26.28 9.19 16.62
CA THR A 106 -25.63 9.45 15.32
C THR A 106 -24.18 9.87 15.52
N ALA A 107 -23.91 10.83 16.41
CA ALA A 107 -22.56 11.31 16.68
C ALA A 107 -21.66 10.18 17.18
N VAL A 108 -22.13 9.35 18.11
CA VAL A 108 -21.41 8.17 18.60
C VAL A 108 -21.18 7.15 17.49
N SER A 109 -22.19 6.86 16.67
CA SER A 109 -22.07 5.92 15.56
C SER A 109 -21.04 6.39 14.53
N VAL A 110 -21.05 7.68 14.17
CA VAL A 110 -20.09 8.23 13.21
C VAL A 110 -18.67 8.26 13.81
N ALA A 111 -18.52 8.63 15.08
CA ALA A 111 -17.23 8.64 15.78
C ALA A 111 -16.63 7.22 15.89
N TYR A 112 -17.47 6.21 16.15
CA TYR A 112 -17.06 4.82 16.30
C TYR A 112 -16.75 4.15 14.96
N PHE A 113 -17.70 4.16 14.01
CA PHE A 113 -17.56 3.44 12.74
C PHE A 113 -16.71 4.20 11.70
N LYS A 114 -16.57 5.53 11.83
CA LYS A 114 -15.88 6.41 10.85
C LYS A 114 -16.24 6.05 9.40
N PRO A 115 -17.55 6.00 9.06
CA PRO A 115 -18.04 5.42 7.83
C PRO A 115 -17.69 6.27 6.60
N TRP A 116 -17.41 7.57 6.80
CA TRP A 116 -17.06 8.51 5.75
C TRP A 116 -15.76 8.14 5.06
N ARG A 117 -15.71 8.34 3.73
CA ARG A 117 -14.50 8.04 2.94
C ARG A 117 -13.29 8.89 3.35
N SER A 118 -13.52 10.12 3.78
CA SER A 118 -12.51 11.01 4.35
C SER A 118 -12.66 11.07 5.87
N ASP A 119 -11.56 10.95 6.61
CA ASP A 119 -11.57 11.10 8.07
C ASP A 119 -12.03 12.49 8.50
N LEU A 120 -11.65 13.53 7.74
CA LEU A 120 -12.08 14.91 8.00
C LEU A 120 -13.61 15.04 7.95
N ALA A 121 -14.26 14.36 7.00
CA ALA A 121 -15.72 14.37 6.92
C ALA A 121 -16.38 13.72 8.15
N SER A 122 -15.76 12.66 8.71
CA SER A 122 -16.23 12.07 9.98
C SER A 122 -16.11 13.07 11.14
N VAL A 123 -14.97 13.77 11.24
CA VAL A 123 -14.75 14.76 12.30
C VAL A 123 -15.75 15.91 12.21
N VAL A 124 -15.97 16.44 11.00
CA VAL A 124 -16.93 17.52 10.78
C VAL A 124 -18.36 17.08 11.12
N ASP A 125 -18.77 15.88 10.73
CA ASP A 125 -20.12 15.37 11.03
C ASP A 125 -20.36 15.17 12.55
N VAL A 126 -19.36 14.65 13.27
CA VAL A 126 -19.39 14.54 14.73
C VAL A 126 -19.46 15.92 15.39
N LEU A 127 -18.65 16.88 14.92
CA LEU A 127 -18.63 18.24 15.44
C LEU A 127 -20.00 18.92 15.26
N VAL A 128 -20.56 18.84 14.05
CA VAL A 128 -21.87 19.43 13.73
C VAL A 128 -22.97 18.78 14.55
N SER A 129 -22.98 17.45 14.68
CA SER A 129 -23.97 16.73 15.48
C SER A 129 -23.87 17.08 16.96
N SER A 130 -22.66 17.24 17.49
CA SER A 130 -22.40 17.65 18.88
C SER A 130 -22.86 19.08 19.13
N ALA A 131 -22.57 20.00 18.21
CA ALA A 131 -23.02 21.38 18.26
C ALA A 131 -24.56 21.48 18.29
N LEU A 132 -25.24 20.76 17.40
CA LEU A 132 -26.71 20.70 17.38
C LEU A 132 -27.26 20.11 18.68
N LEU A 133 -26.62 19.08 19.24
CA LEU A 133 -27.02 18.48 20.51
C LEU A 133 -26.91 19.48 21.66
N SER A 134 -25.83 20.27 21.71
CA SER A 134 -25.67 21.33 22.71
C SER A 134 -26.76 22.39 22.59
N VAL A 135 -27.11 22.84 21.38
CA VAL A 135 -28.22 23.79 21.18
C VAL A 135 -29.54 23.21 21.69
N LEU A 136 -29.81 21.94 21.43
CA LEU A 136 -31.04 21.28 21.90
C LEU A 136 -31.11 21.10 23.41
N LEU A 137 -29.98 20.74 24.05
CA LEU A 137 -29.92 20.64 25.50
C LEU A 137 -30.15 22.01 26.15
N MET A 138 -29.59 23.09 25.60
CA MET A 138 -29.88 24.45 26.07
C MET A 138 -31.36 24.82 25.88
N GLY A 139 -31.95 24.48 24.74
CA GLY A 139 -33.38 24.69 24.50
C GLY A 139 -34.30 23.85 25.38
N ALA A 140 -33.86 22.68 25.86
CA ALA A 140 -34.63 21.88 26.80
C ALA A 140 -34.66 22.49 28.21
N LEU A 141 -33.59 23.18 28.62
CA LEU A 141 -33.54 23.87 29.90
C LEU A 141 -34.54 25.04 29.95
N THR A 142 -34.80 25.72 28.82
CA THR A 142 -35.68 26.92 28.79
C THR A 142 -37.17 26.62 28.93
N VAL A 143 -37.61 25.37 28.78
CA VAL A 143 -39.04 25.03 28.71
C VAL A 143 -39.74 25.09 30.08
N ASN A 144 -39.01 24.96 31.20
CA ASN A 144 -39.62 24.78 32.53
C ASN A 144 -39.37 25.92 33.53
N ASP A 145 -38.69 27.00 33.16
CA ASP A 145 -38.27 28.02 34.14
C ASP A 145 -39.23 29.22 34.25
N SER A 146 -39.49 29.63 35.48
CA SER A 146 -40.44 30.72 35.82
C SER A 146 -39.85 32.11 35.59
N ASP A 147 -38.52 32.24 35.54
CA ASP A 147 -37.82 33.49 35.19
C ASP A 147 -36.97 33.29 33.92
N PRO A 148 -37.52 33.57 32.73
CA PRO A 148 -36.91 33.20 31.45
C PRO A 148 -35.69 34.06 31.09
N LYS A 149 -35.45 35.19 31.79
CA LYS A 149 -34.45 36.19 31.38
C LYS A 149 -33.00 35.70 31.47
N PRO A 150 -32.47 35.22 32.61
CA PRO A 150 -31.07 34.80 32.70
C PRO A 150 -30.77 33.59 31.80
N LEU A 151 -31.71 32.64 31.73
CA LEU A 151 -31.56 31.44 30.94
C LEU A 151 -31.62 31.72 29.42
N MET A 152 -32.48 32.64 28.98
CA MET A 152 -32.54 33.08 27.59
C MET A 152 -31.26 33.81 27.15
N VAL A 153 -30.69 34.65 28.02
CA VAL A 153 -29.39 35.29 27.75
C VAL A 153 -28.29 34.22 27.61
N LEU A 154 -28.22 33.27 28.55
CA LEU A 154 -27.26 32.16 28.49
C LEU A 154 -27.42 31.34 27.20
N CYS A 155 -28.64 30.96 26.83
CA CYS A 155 -28.92 30.20 25.62
C CYS A 155 -28.56 30.97 24.35
N THR A 156 -28.78 32.28 24.32
CA THR A 156 -28.42 33.14 23.17
C THR A 156 -26.90 33.26 23.04
N VAL A 157 -26.18 33.42 24.15
CA VAL A 157 -24.72 33.45 24.17
C VAL A 157 -24.16 32.08 23.74
N CYS A 158 -24.62 30.97 24.30
CA CYS A 158 -24.17 29.64 23.89
C CYS A 158 -24.52 29.32 22.43
N GLY A 159 -25.73 29.66 21.98
CA GLY A 159 -26.17 29.46 20.61
C GLY A 159 -25.36 30.27 19.60
N SER A 160 -25.08 31.54 19.90
CA SER A 160 -24.21 32.38 19.06
C SER A 160 -22.77 31.85 19.01
N LEU A 161 -22.21 31.40 20.13
CA LEU A 161 -20.89 30.75 20.16
C LEU A 161 -20.85 29.48 19.29
N ILE A 162 -21.90 28.66 19.35
CA ILE A 162 -22.02 27.44 18.52
C ILE A 162 -22.11 27.80 17.04
N ILE A 163 -22.95 28.78 16.66
CA ILE A 163 -23.06 29.25 15.27
C ILE A 163 -21.71 29.79 14.79
N CYS A 164 -21.03 30.60 15.60
CA CYS A 164 -19.68 31.08 15.30
C CYS A 164 -18.70 29.92 15.10
N ALA A 165 -18.72 28.90 15.96
CA ALA A 165 -17.88 27.71 15.83
C ALA A 165 -18.17 26.92 14.54
N LEU A 166 -19.44 26.79 14.15
CA LEU A 166 -19.84 26.14 12.89
C LEU A 166 -19.38 26.94 11.67
N ILE A 167 -19.54 28.27 11.68
CA ILE A 167 -19.06 29.15 10.60
C ILE A 167 -17.54 29.07 10.51
N MET A 168 -16.83 29.13 11.64
CA MET A 168 -15.37 28.99 11.68
C MET A 168 -14.92 27.61 11.19
N GLY A 169 -15.61 26.53 11.55
CA GLY A 169 -15.33 25.18 11.07
C GLY A 169 -15.60 25.02 9.57
N ALA A 170 -16.67 25.61 9.05
CA ALA A 170 -16.97 25.64 7.62
C ALA A 170 -15.93 26.45 6.84
N LEU A 171 -15.58 27.64 7.33
CA LEU A 171 -14.54 28.48 6.74
C LEU A 171 -13.19 27.77 6.78
N TYR A 172 -12.83 27.15 7.90
CA TYR A 172 -11.63 26.32 8.02
C TYR A 172 -11.64 25.17 7.02
N SER A 173 -12.77 24.47 6.85
CA SER A 173 -12.89 23.37 5.88
C SER A 173 -12.73 23.85 4.43
N ILE A 174 -13.29 25.02 4.09
CA ILE A 174 -13.12 25.66 2.77
C ILE A 174 -11.66 26.07 2.57
N LEU A 175 -11.06 26.76 3.55
CA LEU A 175 -9.66 27.18 3.51
C LEU A 175 -8.73 25.96 3.43
N GLN A 176 -9.00 24.89 4.15
CA GLN A 176 -8.26 23.63 4.09
C GLN A 176 -8.47 22.92 2.74
N HIS A 177 -9.67 22.94 2.16
CA HIS A 177 -9.92 22.39 0.84
C HIS A 177 -9.14 23.15 -0.25
N ILE A 178 -9.15 24.48 -0.19
CA ILE A 178 -8.35 25.32 -1.08
C ILE A 178 -6.87 25.07 -0.84
N ALA A 179 -6.42 25.08 0.41
CA ALA A 179 -5.02 24.85 0.76
C ALA A 179 -4.53 23.46 0.35
N SER A 180 -5.32 22.40 0.54
CA SER A 180 -4.98 21.03 0.12
C SER A 180 -4.95 20.88 -1.40
N LYS A 181 -5.78 21.64 -2.13
CA LYS A 181 -5.70 21.71 -3.60
C LYS A 181 -4.33 22.23 -4.06
N PHE A 182 -3.74 23.18 -3.33
CA PHE A 182 -2.43 23.77 -3.66
C PHE A 182 -1.24 23.07 -2.99
N ARG A 183 -1.44 22.43 -1.83
CA ARG A 183 -0.40 21.74 -1.05
C ARG A 183 -0.58 20.24 -1.18
N LYS A 184 -0.14 19.71 -2.31
CA LYS A 184 0.00 18.27 -2.50
C LYS A 184 1.04 17.74 -1.52
N LYS A 185 0.72 16.65 -0.84
CA LYS A 185 1.59 16.03 0.17
C LYS A 185 2.79 15.34 -0.48
N PHE A 186 2.60 14.82 -1.70
CA PHE A 186 3.58 14.08 -2.46
C PHE A 186 3.88 14.80 -3.77
N ALA A 187 5.16 15.07 -4.01
CA ALA A 187 5.63 15.50 -5.32
C ALA A 187 5.45 14.36 -6.34
N PHE A 188 5.76 13.12 -5.93
CA PHE A 188 5.69 11.95 -6.80
C PHE A 188 4.83 10.83 -6.22
N PHE A 189 4.08 10.13 -7.06
CA PHE A 189 3.46 8.85 -6.74
C PHE A 189 4.06 7.78 -7.64
N LEU A 190 4.70 6.76 -7.06
CA LEU A 190 5.43 5.73 -7.81
C LEU A 190 4.58 4.46 -7.98
N SER A 191 3.83 4.39 -9.08
CA SER A 191 3.04 3.20 -9.43
C SER A 191 3.93 2.15 -10.10
N HIS A 192 3.94 0.93 -9.55
CA HIS A 192 4.89 -0.10 -9.98
C HIS A 192 4.34 -1.53 -9.81
N HIS A 193 4.97 -2.45 -10.52
CA HIS A 193 4.67 -3.87 -10.39
C HIS A 193 5.44 -4.46 -9.21
N ARG A 194 4.74 -5.02 -8.22
CA ARG A 194 5.31 -5.45 -6.93
C ARG A 194 6.56 -6.34 -7.07
N THR A 195 6.57 -7.27 -8.01
CA THR A 195 7.70 -8.23 -8.14
C THR A 195 8.70 -7.85 -9.23
N ALA A 196 8.43 -6.84 -10.06
CA ALA A 196 9.25 -6.57 -11.25
C ALA A 196 10.01 -5.25 -11.16
N SER A 197 9.55 -4.29 -10.34
CA SER A 197 10.14 -2.96 -10.26
C SER A 197 10.00 -2.30 -8.89
N ALA A 198 9.78 -3.06 -7.82
CA ALA A 198 9.60 -2.50 -6.48
C ALA A 198 10.91 -2.04 -5.83
N ALA A 199 11.99 -2.79 -5.99
CA ALA A 199 13.33 -2.37 -5.57
C ALA A 199 13.78 -1.17 -6.40
N TYR A 200 13.51 -1.17 -7.70
CA TYR A 200 13.76 0.01 -8.54
C TYR A 200 12.95 1.23 -8.08
N ALA A 201 11.65 1.07 -7.80
CA ALA A 201 10.80 2.15 -7.26
C ALA A 201 11.33 2.68 -5.92
N ARG A 202 11.82 1.79 -5.04
CA ARG A 202 12.44 2.15 -3.77
C ARG A 202 13.71 2.97 -3.99
N LEU A 203 14.59 2.51 -4.86
CA LEU A 203 15.82 3.22 -5.21
C LEU A 203 15.49 4.60 -5.78
N LEU A 204 14.54 4.69 -6.71
CA LEU A 204 14.08 5.95 -7.28
C LEU A 204 13.56 6.91 -6.19
N ARG A 205 12.75 6.42 -5.25
CA ARG A 205 12.31 7.21 -4.08
C ARG A 205 13.47 7.69 -3.22
N MET A 206 14.47 6.84 -2.97
CA MET A 206 15.64 7.20 -2.16
C MET A 206 16.46 8.29 -2.86
N GLU A 207 16.65 8.18 -4.16
CA GLU A 207 17.34 9.19 -4.98
C GLU A 207 16.56 10.51 -5.09
N LEU A 208 15.22 10.46 -5.26
CA LEU A 208 14.37 11.65 -5.20
C LEU A 208 14.52 12.40 -3.88
N ARG A 209 14.52 11.67 -2.76
CA ARG A 209 14.71 12.25 -1.42
C ARG A 209 16.11 12.85 -1.22
N GLN A 210 17.14 12.28 -1.86
CA GLN A 210 18.49 12.83 -1.82
C GLN A 210 18.58 14.20 -2.52
N ARG A 211 17.73 14.47 -3.53
CA ARG A 211 17.70 15.76 -4.22
C ARG A 211 17.10 16.90 -3.40
N GLY A 212 16.29 16.59 -2.39
CA GLY A 212 15.70 17.60 -1.51
C GLY A 212 14.47 17.12 -0.76
N SER A 213 14.17 17.78 0.35
CA SER A 213 13.01 17.47 1.20
C SER A 213 11.67 17.75 0.52
N GLN A 214 11.65 18.59 -0.52
CA GLN A 214 10.47 18.90 -1.33
C GLN A 214 10.05 17.76 -2.26
N PHE A 215 10.96 16.85 -2.64
CA PHE A 215 10.68 15.75 -3.57
C PHE A 215 10.17 14.51 -2.83
N THR A 216 9.07 14.69 -2.11
CA THR A 216 8.41 13.60 -1.39
C THR A 216 7.78 12.61 -2.38
N ALA A 217 8.12 11.32 -2.26
CA ALA A 217 7.55 10.28 -3.10
C ALA A 217 6.68 9.32 -2.26
N PHE A 218 5.45 9.06 -2.72
CA PHE A 218 4.60 8.02 -2.21
C PHE A 218 4.95 6.68 -2.86
N LEU A 219 5.05 5.65 -2.03
CA LEU A 219 5.27 4.27 -2.43
C LEU A 219 4.38 3.36 -1.57
N ASP A 220 3.59 2.51 -2.20
CA ASP A 220 2.57 1.68 -1.53
C ASP A 220 3.12 0.86 -0.37
N SER A 221 4.29 0.23 -0.56
CA SER A 221 4.94 -0.63 0.43
C SER A 221 5.32 0.08 1.74
N ASP A 222 5.36 1.42 1.75
CA ASP A 222 5.74 2.20 2.93
C ASP A 222 4.56 2.82 3.66
N HIS A 223 3.46 3.12 2.95
CA HIS A 223 2.39 3.98 3.48
C HIS A 223 0.99 3.38 3.38
N LEU A 224 0.82 2.30 2.61
CA LEU A 224 -0.50 1.76 2.33
C LEU A 224 -0.91 0.67 3.33
N THR A 225 -1.55 1.10 4.42
CA THR A 225 -2.27 0.21 5.34
C THR A 225 -3.72 -0.02 4.91
N ASP A 226 -4.29 0.90 4.13
CA ASP A 226 -5.67 0.88 3.67
C ASP A 226 -5.77 1.18 2.16
N LEU A 227 -6.09 0.14 1.38
CA LEU A 227 -6.30 0.21 -0.08
C LEU A 227 -7.38 1.23 -0.47
N THR A 228 -8.31 1.56 0.43
CA THR A 228 -9.39 2.54 0.19
C THR A 228 -8.84 3.94 -0.07
N ARG A 229 -7.67 4.25 0.49
CA ARG A 229 -7.02 5.57 0.37
C ARG A 229 -6.11 5.71 -0.84
N LEU A 230 -5.74 4.59 -1.47
CA LEU A 230 -4.82 4.55 -2.59
C LEU A 230 -5.20 5.57 -3.68
N PHE A 231 -6.45 5.50 -4.12
CA PHE A 231 -6.97 6.38 -5.16
C PHE A 231 -7.10 7.84 -4.73
N SER A 232 -7.34 8.12 -3.44
CA SER A 232 -7.34 9.50 -2.94
C SER A 232 -5.93 10.09 -2.90
N TYR A 233 -4.90 9.28 -2.61
CA TYR A 233 -3.52 9.76 -2.66
C TYR A 233 -3.12 10.17 -4.07
N VAL A 234 -3.50 9.37 -5.07
CA VAL A 234 -3.28 9.72 -6.48
C VAL A 234 -4.04 10.98 -6.85
N SER A 235 -5.36 11.04 -6.62
CA SER A 235 -6.17 12.17 -7.12
C SER A 235 -5.92 13.50 -6.41
N SER A 236 -5.70 13.45 -5.09
CA SER A 236 -5.77 14.63 -4.24
C SER A 236 -4.42 15.05 -3.69
N ASP A 237 -3.50 14.10 -3.45
CA ASP A 237 -2.28 14.37 -2.69
C ASP A 237 -1.00 14.30 -3.52
N THR A 238 -1.10 14.01 -4.81
CA THR A 238 0.04 13.84 -5.73
C THR A 238 0.14 15.00 -6.73
N GLN A 239 1.36 15.45 -7.03
CA GLN A 239 1.65 16.39 -8.13
C GLN A 239 1.92 15.66 -9.45
N THR A 240 2.89 14.74 -9.45
CA THR A 240 3.28 13.94 -10.60
C THR A 240 3.11 12.45 -10.32
N PHE A 241 2.38 11.76 -11.18
CA PHE A 241 2.20 10.32 -11.19
C PHE A 241 3.27 9.68 -12.09
N VAL A 242 4.09 8.79 -11.52
CA VAL A 242 5.15 8.09 -12.25
C VAL A 242 4.77 6.62 -12.37
N LEU A 243 4.54 6.16 -13.60
CA LEU A 243 4.30 4.75 -13.91
C LEU A 243 5.61 4.07 -14.27
N LEU A 244 6.04 3.07 -13.49
CA LEU A 244 7.13 2.17 -13.87
C LEU A 244 6.59 1.13 -14.87
N GLY A 245 6.72 1.46 -16.15
CA GLY A 245 6.31 0.66 -17.29
C GLY A 245 7.10 -0.64 -17.35
N THR A 246 6.58 -1.71 -16.74
CA THR A 246 7.10 -3.09 -16.89
C THR A 246 6.07 -3.92 -17.67
N PRO A 247 6.45 -5.05 -18.31
CA PRO A 247 5.54 -5.83 -19.16
C PRO A 247 4.22 -6.27 -18.50
N SER A 248 4.20 -6.32 -17.16
CA SER A 248 3.05 -6.76 -16.38
C SER A 248 2.38 -5.65 -15.57
N VAL A 249 2.88 -4.40 -15.59
CA VAL A 249 2.30 -3.32 -14.77
C VAL A 249 0.84 -3.05 -15.13
N LEU A 250 0.53 -3.00 -16.43
CA LEU A 250 -0.83 -2.79 -16.93
C LEU A 250 -1.72 -4.00 -16.71
N LYS A 251 -1.19 -5.16 -16.30
CA LYS A 251 -2.00 -6.35 -16.00
C LYS A 251 -2.44 -6.39 -14.53
N ARG A 252 -1.97 -5.45 -13.69
CA ARG A 252 -2.37 -5.33 -12.28
C ARG A 252 -3.53 -4.36 -12.14
N LYS A 253 -4.65 -4.84 -11.58
CA LYS A 253 -5.86 -4.02 -11.37
C LYS A 253 -5.59 -2.75 -10.56
N TRP A 254 -4.75 -2.80 -9.53
CA TRP A 254 -4.46 -1.65 -8.68
C TRP A 254 -3.66 -0.56 -9.42
N CYS A 255 -2.59 -0.95 -10.12
CA CYS A 255 -1.82 -0.03 -10.97
C CYS A 255 -2.68 0.60 -12.07
N MET A 256 -3.60 -0.18 -12.66
CA MET A 256 -4.56 0.35 -13.61
C MET A 256 -5.54 1.34 -12.96
N GLY A 257 -6.07 1.02 -11.78
CA GLY A 257 -6.94 1.92 -11.02
C GLY A 257 -6.25 3.23 -10.67
N GLU A 258 -5.00 3.17 -10.24
CA GLU A 258 -4.15 4.35 -9.99
C GLU A 258 -3.99 5.20 -11.25
N LEU A 259 -3.65 4.58 -12.39
CA LEU A 259 -3.49 5.27 -13.67
C LEU A 259 -4.81 5.91 -14.16
N VAL A 260 -5.94 5.21 -13.99
CA VAL A 260 -7.27 5.75 -14.30
C VAL A 260 -7.57 6.97 -13.43
N MET A 261 -7.26 6.91 -12.14
CA MET A 261 -7.45 8.01 -11.21
C MET A 261 -6.55 9.20 -11.53
N ALA A 262 -5.28 8.97 -11.87
CA ALA A 262 -4.35 10.02 -12.27
C ALA A 262 -4.90 10.80 -13.47
N ARG A 263 -5.39 10.09 -14.49
CA ARG A 263 -6.02 10.72 -15.66
C ARG A 263 -7.29 11.49 -15.32
N ILE A 264 -8.24 10.89 -14.59
CA ILE A 264 -9.51 11.54 -14.24
C ILE A 264 -9.26 12.83 -13.44
N ALA A 265 -8.26 12.81 -12.56
CA ALA A 265 -7.87 13.96 -11.75
C ALA A 265 -6.92 14.94 -12.47
N ASN A 266 -6.55 14.67 -13.73
CA ASN A 266 -5.56 15.44 -14.51
C ASN A 266 -4.24 15.66 -13.74
N VAL A 267 -3.74 14.60 -13.10
CA VAL A 267 -2.42 14.60 -12.46
C VAL A 267 -1.36 14.52 -13.55
N ASP A 268 -0.30 15.33 -13.43
CA ASP A 268 0.83 15.27 -14.35
C ASP A 268 1.39 13.85 -14.35
N THR A 269 1.54 13.23 -15.52
CA THR A 269 1.81 11.79 -15.60
C THR A 269 3.04 11.56 -16.45
N VAL A 270 3.92 10.68 -15.99
CA VAL A 270 5.15 10.28 -16.66
C VAL A 270 5.25 8.76 -16.65
N VAL A 271 5.67 8.18 -17.78
CA VAL A 271 5.98 6.75 -17.88
C VAL A 271 7.49 6.57 -17.92
N LEU A 272 8.02 5.70 -17.06
CA LEU A 272 9.39 5.21 -17.15
C LEU A 272 9.37 3.80 -17.76
N SER A 273 9.67 3.70 -19.05
CA SER A 273 9.53 2.45 -19.81
C SER A 273 10.75 1.56 -19.65
N PHE A 274 10.56 0.36 -19.10
CA PHE A 274 11.56 -0.70 -19.11
C PHE A 274 11.71 -1.28 -20.54
N PRO A 275 12.83 -1.95 -20.86
CA PRO A 275 13.15 -2.41 -22.23
C PRO A 275 12.08 -3.27 -22.91
N ASP A 276 11.27 -3.99 -22.12
CA ASP A 276 10.24 -4.91 -22.60
C ASP A 276 8.81 -4.34 -22.43
N PHE A 277 8.70 -3.05 -22.10
CA PHE A 277 7.40 -2.41 -21.93
C PHE A 277 6.88 -1.82 -23.24
N ASP A 278 5.83 -2.44 -23.75
CA ASP A 278 5.09 -1.94 -24.89
C ASP A 278 3.88 -1.11 -24.43
N LEU A 279 3.66 0.01 -25.12
CA LEU A 279 2.42 0.75 -24.98
C LEU A 279 1.25 -0.10 -25.48
N PRO A 280 0.08 -0.03 -24.81
CA PRO A 280 -1.06 -0.87 -25.16
C PRO A 280 -1.60 -0.51 -26.55
N ASP A 281 -1.71 -1.50 -27.42
CA ASP A 281 -2.38 -1.36 -28.72
C ASP A 281 -3.91 -1.52 -28.58
N GLU A 282 -4.65 -1.21 -29.64
CA GLU A 282 -6.11 -1.37 -29.62
C GLU A 282 -6.57 -2.82 -29.41
N SER A 283 -5.73 -3.82 -29.74
CA SER A 283 -6.06 -5.21 -29.48
C SER A 283 -5.99 -5.55 -27.99
N PHE A 284 -4.98 -5.04 -27.28
CA PHE A 284 -4.84 -5.12 -25.83
C PHE A 284 -5.99 -4.40 -25.14
N VAL A 285 -6.34 -3.18 -25.59
CA VAL A 285 -7.47 -2.40 -25.04
C VAL A 285 -8.78 -3.18 -25.15
N ARG A 286 -9.12 -3.69 -26.34
CA ARG A 286 -10.40 -4.44 -26.53
C ARG A 286 -10.47 -5.72 -25.71
N ASN A 287 -9.34 -6.38 -25.49
CA ASN A 287 -9.29 -7.65 -24.76
C ASN A 287 -8.96 -7.49 -23.27
N TYR A 288 -8.84 -6.26 -22.77
CA TYR A 288 -8.30 -6.00 -21.44
C TYR A 288 -9.05 -6.72 -20.32
N ALA A 289 -10.39 -6.73 -20.35
CA ALA A 289 -11.21 -7.42 -19.35
C ALA A 289 -11.01 -8.94 -19.32
N ARG A 290 -10.50 -9.55 -20.40
CA ARG A 290 -10.12 -10.97 -20.45
C ARG A 290 -8.72 -11.19 -19.89
N LEU A 291 -7.81 -10.26 -20.14
CA LEU A 291 -6.42 -10.30 -19.66
C LEU A 291 -6.32 -10.05 -18.15
N VAL A 292 -7.22 -9.23 -17.60
CA VAL A 292 -7.26 -8.87 -16.18
C VAL A 292 -8.66 -9.16 -15.62
N PRO A 293 -8.99 -10.42 -15.26
CA PRO A 293 -10.34 -10.82 -14.86
C PRO A 293 -10.89 -10.04 -13.66
N GLU A 294 -10.01 -9.69 -12.71
CA GLU A 294 -10.34 -8.98 -11.48
C GLU A 294 -10.56 -7.47 -11.67
N ILE A 295 -10.42 -6.94 -12.90
CA ILE A 295 -10.58 -5.49 -13.15
C ILE A 295 -11.97 -4.98 -12.76
N LYS A 296 -12.97 -5.86 -12.80
CA LYS A 296 -14.36 -5.58 -12.43
C LYS A 296 -14.52 -5.09 -10.99
N GLU A 297 -13.61 -5.46 -10.09
CA GLU A 297 -13.62 -5.02 -8.70
C GLU A 297 -13.40 -3.50 -8.56
N LEU A 298 -12.72 -2.87 -9.54
CA LEU A 298 -12.53 -1.42 -9.53
C LEU A 298 -13.85 -0.63 -9.66
N SER A 299 -14.92 -1.28 -10.14
CA SER A 299 -16.24 -0.65 -10.24
C SER A 299 -16.77 -0.21 -8.88
N MET A 300 -16.42 -0.89 -7.79
CA MET A 300 -16.76 -0.50 -6.42
C MET A 300 -16.22 0.88 -6.05
N TYR A 301 -15.13 1.30 -6.70
CA TYR A 301 -14.51 2.61 -6.54
C TYR A 301 -15.03 3.64 -7.57
N GLY A 302 -16.01 3.27 -8.39
CA GLY A 302 -16.56 4.10 -9.45
C GLY A 302 -15.76 4.05 -10.77
N LEU A 303 -14.84 3.09 -10.91
CA LEU A 303 -13.98 2.96 -12.09
C LEU A 303 -14.48 1.82 -12.98
N GLY A 304 -15.05 2.17 -14.13
CA GLY A 304 -15.58 1.21 -15.10
C GLY A 304 -14.56 0.81 -16.16
N LEU A 305 -14.92 -0.20 -16.95
CA LEU A 305 -14.11 -0.66 -18.07
C LEU A 305 -13.98 0.42 -19.17
N SER A 306 -14.99 1.27 -19.33
CA SER A 306 -14.93 2.45 -20.20
C SER A 306 -13.76 3.36 -19.82
N GLU A 307 -13.67 3.71 -18.54
CA GLU A 307 -12.61 4.58 -18.03
C GLU A 307 -11.24 3.92 -18.22
N VAL A 308 -11.13 2.61 -18.00
CA VAL A 308 -9.91 1.84 -18.24
C VAL A 308 -9.49 1.89 -19.71
N HIS A 309 -10.41 1.62 -20.64
CA HIS A 309 -10.10 1.66 -22.08
C HIS A 309 -9.62 3.04 -22.51
N ASP A 310 -10.32 4.08 -22.08
CA ASP A 310 -9.96 5.45 -22.42
C ASP A 310 -8.61 5.84 -21.79
N THR A 311 -8.27 5.29 -20.62
CA THR A 311 -6.97 5.51 -19.96
C THR A 311 -5.84 4.84 -20.71
N LEU A 312 -6.04 3.60 -21.17
CA LEU A 312 -5.04 2.89 -21.97
C LEU A 312 -4.72 3.64 -23.26
N ARG A 313 -5.74 4.20 -23.93
CA ARG A 313 -5.53 5.05 -25.12
C ARG A 313 -4.79 6.32 -24.78
N TRP A 314 -5.21 7.00 -23.71
CA TRP A 314 -4.55 8.20 -23.22
C TRP A 314 -3.08 7.98 -22.86
N LEU A 315 -2.70 6.80 -22.38
CA LEU A 315 -1.31 6.48 -22.00
C LEU A 315 -0.31 6.71 -23.14
N SER A 316 -0.72 6.52 -24.40
CA SER A 316 0.12 6.80 -25.58
C SER A 316 0.45 8.29 -25.78
N THR A 317 -0.30 9.18 -25.13
CA THR A 317 -0.12 10.64 -25.20
C THR A 317 0.74 11.18 -24.05
N VAL A 318 1.05 10.33 -23.08
CA VAL A 318 1.80 10.68 -21.86
C VAL A 318 3.30 10.71 -22.16
N THR A 319 4.03 11.61 -21.51
CA THR A 319 5.49 11.69 -21.60
C THR A 319 6.13 10.36 -21.19
N ASN A 320 6.97 9.83 -22.06
CA ASN A 320 7.63 8.54 -21.87
C ASN A 320 9.16 8.71 -21.85
N TYR A 321 9.80 8.23 -20.79
CA TYR A 321 11.25 8.17 -20.68
C TYR A 321 11.71 6.70 -20.67
N PRO A 322 12.47 6.26 -21.67
CA PRO A 322 13.01 4.89 -21.70
C PRO A 322 14.11 4.74 -20.64
N ILE A 323 14.03 3.67 -19.86
CA ILE A 323 15.10 3.21 -18.97
C ILE A 323 16.06 2.35 -19.79
N ALA A 324 17.37 2.52 -19.58
CA ALA A 324 18.39 1.72 -20.24
C ALA A 324 18.24 0.22 -19.93
N SER A 325 18.60 -0.63 -20.89
CA SER A 325 18.48 -2.08 -20.73
C SER A 325 19.40 -2.67 -19.69
N GLN A 326 20.55 -2.05 -19.50
CA GLN A 326 21.49 -2.38 -18.45
C GLN A 326 21.29 -1.42 -17.28
N PHE A 327 21.21 -1.97 -16.07
CA PHE A 327 21.12 -1.16 -14.87
C PHE A 327 22.41 -0.35 -14.68
N SER A 328 22.27 0.96 -14.47
CA SER A 328 23.34 1.82 -13.99
C SER A 328 22.81 2.79 -12.95
N LYS A 329 23.61 3.04 -11.91
CA LYS A 329 23.25 4.00 -10.86
C LYS A 329 23.15 5.41 -11.43
N GLU A 330 24.07 5.76 -12.33
CA GLU A 330 24.10 7.02 -13.06
C GLU A 330 22.83 7.20 -13.91
N GLY A 331 22.31 6.11 -14.48
CA GLY A 331 21.04 6.09 -15.20
C GLY A 331 19.87 6.46 -14.30
N VAL A 332 19.78 5.88 -13.09
CA VAL A 332 18.74 6.24 -12.11
C VAL A 332 18.87 7.70 -11.68
N VAL A 333 20.08 8.17 -11.42
CA VAL A 333 20.36 9.56 -11.03
C VAL A 333 19.96 10.53 -12.14
N ALA A 334 20.19 10.17 -13.41
CA ALA A 334 19.78 10.95 -14.58
C ALA A 334 18.24 10.96 -14.73
N THR A 335 17.57 9.81 -14.55
CA THR A 335 16.10 9.74 -14.53
C THR A 335 15.51 10.64 -13.44
N VAL A 336 16.09 10.62 -12.24
CA VAL A 336 15.69 11.54 -11.17
C VAL A 336 15.90 13.00 -11.57
N GLY A 337 17.05 13.33 -12.18
CA GLY A 337 17.33 14.68 -12.66
C GLY A 337 16.30 15.17 -13.69
N GLN A 338 15.81 14.28 -14.57
CA GLN A 338 14.73 14.57 -15.51
C GLN A 338 13.39 14.79 -14.78
N LEU A 339 13.03 13.92 -13.82
CA LEU A 339 11.79 14.05 -13.06
C LEU A 339 11.73 15.32 -12.21
N THR A 340 12.86 15.74 -11.65
CA THR A 340 12.94 16.90 -10.76
C THR A 340 13.33 18.20 -11.48
N ASN A 341 13.69 18.14 -12.76
CA ASN A 341 14.32 19.23 -13.51
C ASN A 341 15.55 19.82 -12.78
N THR A 342 16.35 18.98 -12.11
CA THR A 342 17.57 19.39 -11.41
C THR A 342 18.82 18.86 -12.10
N VAL A 343 19.90 19.66 -12.08
CA VAL A 343 21.20 19.24 -12.62
C VAL A 343 21.73 18.03 -11.85
N THR A 344 22.30 17.07 -12.57
CA THR A 344 23.00 15.92 -12.00
C THR A 344 24.17 16.41 -11.15
N GLN A 345 24.16 16.12 -9.85
CA GLN A 345 25.37 16.28 -9.05
C GLN A 345 26.33 15.15 -9.42
N GLU A 346 27.57 15.50 -9.74
CA GLU A 346 28.61 14.52 -10.00
C GLU A 346 28.86 13.70 -8.74
N PHE A 347 28.63 12.40 -8.83
CA PHE A 347 28.94 11.47 -7.75
C PHE A 347 30.44 11.23 -7.76
N GLN A 348 31.17 11.68 -6.74
CA GLN A 348 32.59 11.34 -6.61
C GLN A 348 32.73 9.85 -6.32
N GLN A 349 33.09 9.06 -7.34
CA GLN A 349 33.51 7.68 -7.19
C GLN A 349 34.91 7.68 -6.58
N GLY A 350 34.99 7.41 -5.28
CA GLY A 350 36.29 7.31 -4.63
C GLY A 350 36.17 6.60 -3.30
N HIS A 351 36.59 5.34 -3.27
CA HIS A 351 37.44 4.69 -2.26
C HIS A 351 37.40 3.17 -2.51
N THR A 352 38.51 2.48 -2.28
CA THR A 352 38.56 1.02 -2.25
C THR A 352 37.79 0.55 -1.02
N THR A 353 36.77 -0.29 -1.22
CA THR A 353 35.87 -0.73 -0.15
C THR A 353 36.10 -2.20 0.18
N GLU A 354 36.02 -2.55 1.46
CA GLU A 354 36.11 -3.95 1.92
C GLU A 354 34.81 -4.75 1.66
N TYR A 355 33.70 -4.04 1.44
CA TYR A 355 32.35 -4.61 1.28
C TYR A 355 31.88 -4.52 -0.16
N ALA A 356 31.61 -5.69 -0.73
CA ALA A 356 31.10 -5.84 -2.08
C ALA A 356 29.76 -6.57 -2.09
N ILE A 357 28.81 -6.05 -2.86
CA ILE A 357 27.48 -6.61 -3.04
C ILE A 357 27.40 -7.19 -4.45
N LEU A 358 27.22 -8.52 -4.52
CA LEU A 358 27.09 -9.29 -5.74
C LEU A 358 25.60 -9.43 -6.05
N ALA A 359 25.14 -8.86 -7.15
CA ALA A 359 23.80 -9.02 -7.69
C ALA A 359 23.88 -9.29 -9.19
N ASP A 360 22.92 -10.03 -9.72
CA ASP A 360 22.91 -10.38 -11.14
C ASP A 360 22.73 -9.13 -12.01
N PRO A 361 23.74 -8.72 -12.82
CA PRO A 361 23.65 -7.52 -13.67
C PRO A 361 22.57 -7.61 -14.75
N GLY A 362 22.17 -8.84 -15.13
CA GLY A 362 21.07 -9.06 -16.07
C GLY A 362 19.68 -8.82 -15.46
N ASN A 363 19.59 -8.66 -14.15
CA ASN A 363 18.34 -8.44 -13.43
C ASN A 363 18.35 -7.06 -12.76
N MET A 364 17.66 -6.09 -13.37
CA MET A 364 17.57 -4.72 -12.86
C MET A 364 17.01 -4.64 -11.43
N GLU A 365 16.09 -5.52 -11.06
CA GLU A 365 15.50 -5.54 -9.73
C GLU A 365 16.50 -6.05 -8.67
N ALA A 366 17.32 -7.05 -9.03
CA ALA A 366 18.41 -7.53 -8.17
C ALA A 366 19.47 -6.43 -7.96
N MET A 367 19.85 -5.73 -9.04
CA MET A 367 20.78 -4.60 -8.99
C MET A 367 20.24 -3.43 -8.17
N ALA A 368 18.97 -3.07 -8.37
CA ALA A 368 18.32 -2.04 -7.55
C ALA A 368 18.24 -2.45 -6.08
N THR A 369 17.99 -3.73 -5.79
CA THR A 369 18.00 -4.26 -4.41
C THR A 369 19.38 -4.11 -3.78
N ALA A 370 20.45 -4.41 -4.53
CA ALA A 370 21.82 -4.23 -4.07
C ALA A 370 22.14 -2.76 -3.73
N GLU A 371 21.73 -1.81 -4.58
CA GLU A 371 21.92 -0.37 -4.33
C GLU A 371 21.12 0.15 -3.13
N VAL A 372 19.86 -0.29 -2.98
CA VAL A 372 19.03 0.02 -1.82
C VAL A 372 19.71 -0.50 -0.54
N MET A 373 20.11 -1.77 -0.54
CA MET A 373 20.81 -2.38 0.59
C MET A 373 22.14 -1.67 0.89
N GLY A 374 22.94 -1.38 -0.14
CA GLY A 374 24.20 -0.65 0.02
C GLY A 374 24.02 0.72 0.65
N THR A 375 22.95 1.43 0.27
CA THR A 375 22.63 2.73 0.87
C THR A 375 22.27 2.62 2.36
N PHE A 376 21.51 1.59 2.76
CA PHE A 376 21.23 1.35 4.18
C PHE A 376 22.50 0.91 4.94
N LEU A 377 23.28 0.00 4.38
CA LEU A 377 24.51 -0.50 4.99
C LEU A 377 25.55 0.60 5.18
N THR A 378 25.70 1.51 4.21
CA THR A 378 26.63 2.64 4.32
C THR A 378 26.35 3.53 5.54
N ARG A 379 25.08 3.63 5.97
CA ARG A 379 24.70 4.36 7.19
C ARG A 379 24.92 3.56 8.48
N LEU A 380 24.95 2.24 8.36
CA LEU A 380 24.99 1.30 9.48
C LEU A 380 26.36 0.70 9.74
N ILE A 381 27.32 0.91 8.84
CA ILE A 381 28.71 0.46 8.95
C ILE A 381 29.55 1.67 9.42
N PRO A 382 29.48 2.10 10.69
CA PRO A 382 29.76 3.47 11.09
C PRO A 382 31.18 3.64 11.64
N GLU A 383 32.05 2.63 11.57
CA GLU A 383 33.38 2.69 12.22
C GLU A 383 34.57 3.00 11.30
N ARG A 384 34.40 3.10 9.95
CA ARG A 384 35.56 3.33 9.05
C ARG A 384 35.34 4.24 7.83
N GLY A 385 34.16 4.84 7.64
CA GLY A 385 33.90 5.65 6.43
C GLY A 385 34.02 4.84 5.13
N GLN A 386 33.81 3.52 5.20
CA GLN A 386 33.89 2.63 4.03
C GLN A 386 32.54 2.57 3.33
N ALA A 387 32.52 2.86 2.03
CA ALA A 387 31.34 2.68 1.21
C ALA A 387 31.09 1.19 0.94
N THR A 388 29.86 0.81 0.63
CA THR A 388 29.59 -0.49 -0.01
C THR A 388 29.70 -0.34 -1.52
N ARG A 389 30.34 -1.29 -2.20
CA ARG A 389 30.42 -1.30 -3.67
C ARG A 389 29.48 -2.36 -4.24
N VAL A 390 28.54 -1.96 -5.08
CA VAL A 390 27.74 -2.89 -5.87
C VAL A 390 28.53 -3.28 -7.12
N PHE A 391 28.62 -4.58 -7.41
CA PHE A 391 29.35 -5.06 -8.58
C PHE A 391 28.57 -4.85 -9.86
N THR A 392 29.22 -4.23 -10.84
CA THR A 392 28.74 -4.13 -12.23
C THR A 392 29.20 -5.34 -13.05
N ALA A 393 28.67 -5.54 -14.25
CA ALA A 393 29.04 -6.64 -15.14
C ALA A 393 30.56 -6.81 -15.33
N ASP A 394 31.28 -5.69 -15.43
CA ASP A 394 32.75 -5.63 -15.64
C ASP A 394 33.57 -5.80 -14.35
N SER A 395 32.92 -5.79 -13.20
CA SER A 395 33.59 -5.97 -11.92
C SER A 395 34.20 -7.38 -11.81
N ASN A 396 35.31 -7.49 -11.08
CA ASN A 396 35.93 -8.75 -10.68
C ASN A 396 36.10 -8.75 -9.16
N VAL A 397 36.07 -9.95 -8.56
CA VAL A 397 36.44 -10.12 -7.16
C VAL A 397 37.95 -9.97 -7.04
N SER A 398 38.38 -8.93 -6.33
CA SER A 398 39.76 -8.64 -5.99
C SER A 398 40.18 -9.42 -4.74
N ARG A 399 41.49 -9.58 -4.54
CA ARG A 399 42.06 -10.14 -3.29
C ARG A 399 41.74 -9.29 -2.06
N THR A 400 41.36 -8.02 -2.26
CA THR A 400 40.97 -7.09 -1.19
C THR A 400 39.50 -7.22 -0.78
N ASP A 401 38.67 -7.91 -1.58
CA ASP A 401 37.25 -8.07 -1.28
C ASP A 401 37.05 -9.18 -0.23
N THR A 402 37.25 -8.83 1.04
CA THR A 402 37.18 -9.77 2.17
C THR A 402 35.74 -10.07 2.58
N ARG A 403 34.78 -9.17 2.33
CA ARG A 403 33.38 -9.32 2.75
C ARG A 403 32.44 -9.14 1.56
N LEU A 404 31.81 -10.23 1.16
CA LEU A 404 30.90 -10.30 0.03
C LEU A 404 29.47 -10.58 0.50
N ILE A 405 28.51 -9.89 -0.12
CA ILE A 405 27.08 -10.13 0.08
C ILE A 405 26.50 -10.63 -1.23
N LEU A 406 25.90 -11.82 -1.24
CA LEU A 406 25.24 -12.36 -2.43
C LEU A 406 23.74 -12.06 -2.37
N VAL A 407 23.27 -11.21 -3.27
CA VAL A 407 21.85 -10.92 -3.49
C VAL A 407 21.23 -12.09 -4.25
N CYS A 408 20.40 -12.86 -3.56
CA CYS A 408 19.75 -14.06 -4.06
C CYS A 408 18.37 -13.68 -4.64
N SER A 409 18.34 -13.40 -5.95
CA SER A 409 17.12 -13.15 -6.74
C SER A 409 16.70 -14.38 -7.53
N GLN A 410 15.50 -14.37 -8.11
CA GLN A 410 15.06 -15.44 -9.01
C GLN A 410 16.12 -15.72 -10.09
N ASP A 411 16.45 -17.00 -10.28
CA ASP A 411 17.38 -17.51 -11.30
C ASP A 411 18.82 -16.95 -11.25
N CYS A 412 19.24 -16.30 -10.15
CA CYS A 412 20.54 -15.62 -10.07
C CYS A 412 21.75 -16.54 -10.35
N PHE A 413 21.65 -17.85 -10.07
CA PHE A 413 22.75 -18.80 -10.33
C PHE A 413 22.93 -19.17 -11.80
N ARG A 414 21.98 -18.81 -12.68
CA ARG A 414 22.13 -18.95 -14.14
C ARG A 414 23.00 -17.84 -14.73
N SER A 415 23.27 -16.77 -13.97
CA SER A 415 24.07 -15.65 -14.42
C SER A 415 25.56 -16.00 -14.51
N ASN A 416 26.16 -15.76 -15.68
CA ASN A 416 27.60 -15.93 -15.92
C ASN A 416 28.44 -15.06 -14.98
N HIS A 417 27.94 -13.87 -14.62
CA HIS A 417 28.64 -12.95 -13.73
C HIS A 417 28.68 -13.48 -12.30
N ILE A 418 27.54 -13.96 -11.78
CA ILE A 418 27.45 -14.58 -10.45
C ILE A 418 28.36 -15.80 -10.38
N ALA A 419 28.31 -16.68 -11.38
CA ALA A 419 29.14 -17.88 -11.40
C ALA A 419 30.64 -17.55 -11.39
N ARG A 420 31.07 -16.61 -12.23
CA ARG A 420 32.44 -16.12 -12.27
C ARG A 420 32.86 -15.51 -10.93
N TRP A 421 32.06 -14.63 -10.33
CA TRP A 421 32.42 -14.00 -9.05
C TRP A 421 32.49 -15.00 -7.90
N LEU A 422 31.59 -15.98 -7.85
CA LEU A 422 31.62 -17.03 -6.83
C LEU A 422 32.87 -17.91 -6.95
N LEU A 423 33.28 -18.25 -8.18
CA LEU A 423 34.54 -18.96 -8.40
C LEU A 423 35.79 -18.12 -8.11
N GLN A 424 35.76 -16.82 -8.36
CA GLN A 424 36.84 -15.91 -7.95
C GLN A 424 36.90 -15.75 -6.42
N ALA A 425 35.74 -15.66 -5.75
CA ALA A 425 35.67 -15.58 -4.29
C ALA A 425 36.25 -16.83 -3.61
N ARG A 426 36.10 -18.01 -4.22
CA ARG A 426 36.70 -19.26 -3.74
C ARG A 426 38.21 -19.19 -3.57
N VAL A 427 38.92 -18.41 -4.39
CA VAL A 427 40.40 -18.32 -4.32
C VAL A 427 40.90 -17.23 -3.36
N VAL A 428 40.01 -16.46 -2.75
CA VAL A 428 40.36 -15.41 -1.78
C VAL A 428 40.37 -16.00 -0.36
N PRO A 429 41.55 -16.11 0.31
CA PRO A 429 41.69 -16.94 1.53
C PRO A 429 40.78 -16.54 2.69
N SER A 430 40.57 -15.24 2.89
CA SER A 430 39.80 -14.64 3.98
C SER A 430 38.40 -14.18 3.56
N CYS A 431 37.92 -14.57 2.38
CA CYS A 431 36.64 -14.11 1.89
C CYS A 431 35.48 -14.69 2.71
N GLN A 432 34.69 -13.81 3.31
CA GLN A 432 33.43 -14.11 3.97
C GLN A 432 32.30 -13.79 2.99
N LEU A 433 31.42 -14.75 2.75
CA LEU A 433 30.30 -14.59 1.83
C LEU A 433 28.98 -14.85 2.57
N LEU A 434 28.09 -13.86 2.54
CA LEU A 434 26.78 -13.88 3.20
C LEU A 434 25.66 -13.84 2.15
N PRO A 435 24.81 -14.89 2.06
CA PRO A 435 23.64 -14.86 1.20
C PRO A 435 22.52 -13.99 1.80
N VAL A 436 21.87 -13.18 0.96
CA VAL A 436 20.72 -12.34 1.31
C VAL A 436 19.59 -12.60 0.32
N LEU A 437 18.42 -13.01 0.81
CA LEU A 437 17.25 -13.30 -0.01
C LEU A 437 16.57 -12.00 -0.44
N ALA A 438 16.62 -11.71 -1.74
CA ALA A 438 16.06 -10.51 -2.34
C ALA A 438 14.69 -10.72 -2.99
N ASP A 439 14.34 -11.97 -3.27
CA ASP A 439 13.12 -12.37 -3.95
C ASP A 439 12.50 -13.59 -3.26
N GLU A 440 11.18 -13.62 -3.12
CA GLU A 440 10.44 -14.78 -2.60
C GLU A 440 10.47 -15.97 -3.55
N ARG A 441 10.67 -15.71 -4.84
CA ARG A 441 10.78 -16.74 -5.87
C ARG A 441 12.17 -17.33 -5.96
N PHE A 442 13.12 -16.87 -5.14
CA PHE A 442 14.44 -17.47 -5.06
C PHE A 442 14.31 -18.95 -4.70
N GLN A 443 14.92 -19.80 -5.51
CA GLN A 443 14.99 -21.22 -5.27
C GLN A 443 16.45 -21.65 -5.28
N LEU A 444 16.85 -22.35 -4.22
CA LEU A 444 18.14 -23.03 -4.23
C LEU A 444 18.08 -24.17 -5.26
N PRO A 445 19.12 -24.36 -6.09
CA PRO A 445 19.18 -25.49 -7.00
C PRO A 445 18.98 -26.82 -6.26
N ARG A 446 17.94 -27.58 -6.65
CA ARG A 446 17.66 -28.92 -6.10
C ARG A 446 18.24 -29.99 -7.00
N ARG A 447 18.77 -31.06 -6.40
CA ARG A 447 19.13 -32.31 -7.09
C ARG A 447 17.86 -33.14 -7.19
N HIS A 448 17.37 -33.42 -8.40
CA HIS A 448 16.30 -34.38 -8.64
C HIS A 448 16.87 -35.55 -9.43
N GLY A 449 16.76 -36.78 -8.90
CA GLY A 449 17.11 -38.00 -9.65
C GLY A 449 18.60 -38.26 -9.90
N GLY A 450 19.51 -37.82 -9.02
CA GLY A 450 20.95 -38.09 -9.16
C GLY A 450 21.70 -37.17 -10.14
N SER A 451 21.03 -36.63 -11.15
CA SER A 451 21.54 -35.56 -12.02
C SER A 451 21.17 -34.17 -11.46
N LEU A 452 22.16 -33.31 -11.25
CA LEU A 452 22.00 -31.92 -10.79
C LEU A 452 21.51 -30.94 -11.87
N GLN A 453 21.13 -31.46 -13.05
CA GLN A 453 21.15 -30.68 -14.29
C GLN A 453 19.90 -29.83 -14.60
N GLU A 454 18.73 -30.09 -14.01
CA GLU A 454 17.53 -29.43 -14.55
C GLU A 454 17.42 -27.93 -14.26
N ASN A 455 18.15 -27.37 -13.29
CA ASN A 455 17.99 -25.96 -12.91
C ASN A 455 19.25 -25.10 -12.90
N VAL A 456 20.45 -25.70 -12.83
CA VAL A 456 21.72 -24.96 -12.98
C VAL A 456 22.23 -25.19 -14.39
N VAL A 457 21.83 -24.34 -15.32
CA VAL A 457 22.54 -24.24 -16.58
C VAL A 457 23.87 -23.57 -16.27
N CYS A 458 24.92 -24.38 -16.09
CA CYS A 458 26.26 -23.83 -15.93
C CYS A 458 26.63 -23.06 -17.20
N PRO A 459 27.09 -21.80 -17.05
CA PRO A 459 27.61 -21.05 -18.17
C PRO A 459 28.72 -21.81 -18.89
N ALA A 460 28.76 -21.71 -20.22
CA ALA A 460 29.80 -22.37 -21.01
C ALA A 460 31.20 -21.95 -20.51
N GLY A 461 32.07 -22.95 -20.26
CA GLY A 461 33.44 -22.73 -19.78
C GLY A 461 33.60 -22.59 -18.26
N ILE A 462 32.54 -22.81 -17.48
CA ILE A 462 32.61 -22.83 -16.00
C ILE A 462 32.68 -24.28 -15.50
N ASP A 463 33.60 -24.53 -14.56
CA ASP A 463 33.67 -25.80 -13.83
C ASP A 463 32.41 -25.95 -12.94
N GLU A 464 31.44 -26.73 -13.42
CA GLU A 464 30.16 -27.00 -12.78
C GLU A 464 30.33 -27.60 -11.38
N GLY A 465 31.28 -28.53 -11.21
CA GLY A 465 31.54 -29.19 -9.94
C GLY A 465 32.03 -28.20 -8.89
N ALA A 466 33.01 -27.37 -9.25
CA ALA A 466 33.50 -26.31 -8.38
C ALA A 466 32.41 -25.28 -8.06
N TYR A 467 31.63 -24.87 -9.05
CA TYR A 467 30.59 -23.87 -8.86
C TYR A 467 29.50 -24.35 -7.89
N LEU A 468 29.02 -25.58 -8.07
CA LEU A 468 28.03 -26.17 -7.19
C LEU A 468 28.56 -26.36 -5.76
N GLN A 469 29.83 -26.74 -5.59
CA GLN A 469 30.47 -26.81 -4.27
C GLN A 469 30.48 -25.43 -3.59
N VAL A 470 30.77 -24.36 -4.33
CA VAL A 470 30.70 -22.99 -3.79
C VAL A 470 29.28 -22.64 -3.38
N ILE A 471 28.26 -22.92 -4.22
CA ILE A 471 26.86 -22.67 -3.85
C ILE A 471 26.50 -23.43 -2.57
N LYS A 472 26.80 -24.72 -2.47
CA LYS A 472 26.58 -25.52 -1.25
C LYS A 472 27.26 -24.88 -0.03
N ALA A 473 28.51 -24.43 -0.19
CA ALA A 473 29.27 -23.79 0.88
C ALA A 473 28.67 -22.46 1.33
N VAL A 474 28.16 -21.64 0.40
CA VAL A 474 27.48 -20.36 0.70
C VAL A 474 26.26 -20.57 1.59
N PHE A 475 25.44 -21.58 1.28
CA PHE A 475 24.21 -21.88 2.02
C PHE A 475 24.41 -22.77 3.25
N LEU A 476 25.65 -23.02 3.66
CA LEU A 476 25.92 -23.40 5.06
C LEU A 476 25.58 -22.25 6.02
N GLU A 477 25.53 -21.01 5.51
CA GLU A 477 24.99 -19.87 6.25
C GLU A 477 23.50 -19.71 6.00
N VAL A 478 22.78 -19.34 7.06
CA VAL A 478 21.36 -18.96 6.97
C VAL A 478 21.25 -17.63 6.22
N ALA A 479 20.60 -17.66 5.07
CA ALA A 479 20.36 -16.47 4.28
C ALA A 479 19.39 -15.51 4.99
N LEU A 480 19.73 -14.22 5.01
CA LEU A 480 18.90 -13.19 5.63
C LEU A 480 17.92 -12.59 4.63
N PRO A 481 16.65 -12.35 4.99
CA PRO A 481 15.69 -11.82 4.05
C PRO A 481 15.79 -10.29 3.95
N PHE A 482 16.00 -9.77 2.75
CA PHE A 482 15.99 -8.34 2.42
C PHE A 482 15.18 -8.14 1.14
N ILE A 483 13.86 -7.99 1.27
CA ILE A 483 12.93 -8.01 0.13
C ILE A 483 12.23 -6.65 0.00
N PRO A 484 12.77 -5.71 -0.81
CA PRO A 484 12.17 -4.39 -1.00
C PRO A 484 10.72 -4.44 -1.50
N ALA A 485 10.33 -5.49 -2.23
CA ALA A 485 8.97 -5.67 -2.73
C ALA A 485 7.88 -5.79 -1.64
N GLN A 486 8.27 -6.03 -0.38
CA GLN A 486 7.32 -6.33 0.70
C GLN A 486 7.58 -5.60 2.01
N SER A 487 8.77 -5.03 2.15
CA SER A 487 9.23 -4.44 3.41
C SER A 487 9.07 -2.93 3.36
N SER A 488 8.60 -2.31 4.44
CA SER A 488 8.66 -0.85 4.56
C SER A 488 10.12 -0.37 4.68
N GLU A 489 10.36 0.94 4.52
CA GLU A 489 11.69 1.55 4.71
C GLU A 489 12.25 1.24 6.11
N VAL A 490 11.38 1.19 7.12
CA VAL A 490 11.73 0.84 8.50
C VAL A 490 12.15 -0.62 8.61
N ASP A 491 11.40 -1.53 8.00
CA ASP A 491 11.72 -2.97 7.99
C ASP A 491 13.03 -3.25 7.27
N LEU A 492 13.28 -2.58 6.13
CA LEU A 492 14.55 -2.69 5.41
C LEU A 492 15.72 -2.16 6.23
N CYS A 493 15.53 -1.09 7.00
CA CYS A 493 16.55 -0.58 7.92
C CYS A 493 16.90 -1.63 8.99
N ILE A 494 15.89 -2.27 9.59
CA ILE A 494 16.07 -3.33 10.59
C ILE A 494 16.80 -4.53 9.98
N ARG A 495 16.37 -4.98 8.80
CA ARG A 495 17.01 -6.08 8.07
C ARG A 495 18.45 -5.76 7.69
N SER A 496 18.73 -4.52 7.30
CA SER A 496 20.11 -4.06 7.01
C SER A 496 20.99 -4.10 8.26
N ARG A 497 20.44 -3.79 9.45
CA ARG A 497 21.18 -3.95 10.73
C ARG A 497 21.50 -5.40 11.02
N GLN A 498 20.59 -6.32 10.71
CA GLN A 498 20.84 -7.76 10.84
C GLN A 498 21.94 -8.22 9.88
N VAL A 499 21.89 -7.77 8.61
CA VAL A 499 22.94 -8.03 7.62
C VAL A 499 24.29 -7.48 8.10
N ALA A 500 24.34 -6.23 8.53
CA ALA A 500 25.55 -5.61 9.08
C ALA A 500 26.09 -6.38 10.30
N SER A 501 25.23 -6.72 11.27
CA SER A 501 25.61 -7.50 12.46
C SER A 501 26.20 -8.86 12.10
N ARG A 502 25.64 -9.56 11.09
CA ARG A 502 26.23 -10.81 10.60
C ARG A 502 27.58 -10.59 9.93
N LEU A 503 27.76 -9.52 9.17
CA LEU A 503 29.04 -9.17 8.55
C LEU A 503 30.13 -8.84 9.57
N TYR A 504 29.76 -8.30 10.73
CA TYR A 504 30.68 -8.05 11.84
C TYR A 504 30.98 -9.27 12.70
N GLY A 505 30.07 -10.23 12.73
CA GLY A 505 30.21 -11.45 13.53
C GLY A 505 31.19 -12.47 12.95
N ASP A 506 31.19 -13.65 13.57
CA ASP A 506 32.08 -14.77 13.23
C ASP A 506 31.61 -15.53 11.97
N LEU A 507 31.47 -14.82 10.85
CA LEU A 507 31.25 -15.47 9.55
C LEU A 507 32.47 -16.32 9.20
N LYS A 508 32.27 -17.62 9.03
CA LYS A 508 33.36 -18.51 8.60
C LYS A 508 33.81 -18.13 7.19
N PRO A 509 35.12 -18.09 6.92
CA PRO A 509 35.64 -17.91 5.57
C PRO A 509 35.08 -18.97 4.60
N LEU A 510 34.89 -18.59 3.35
CA LEU A 510 34.38 -19.47 2.29
C LEU A 510 35.29 -20.68 2.08
N SER A 511 36.60 -20.51 2.21
CA SER A 511 37.60 -21.59 2.19
C SER A 511 37.32 -22.66 3.26
N THR A 512 37.04 -22.24 4.49
CA THR A 512 36.65 -23.15 5.59
C THR A 512 35.32 -23.86 5.29
N LYS A 513 34.34 -23.15 4.73
CA LYS A 513 33.05 -23.74 4.34
C LYS A 513 33.20 -24.78 3.23
N LEU A 514 34.09 -24.53 2.27
CA LEU A 514 34.40 -25.46 1.20
C LEU A 514 35.05 -26.75 1.71
N LEU A 515 35.91 -26.68 2.73
CA LEU A 515 36.47 -27.88 3.37
C LEU A 515 35.37 -28.74 4.02
N ILE A 516 34.37 -28.11 4.64
CA ILE A 516 33.21 -28.82 5.23
C ILE A 516 32.40 -29.53 4.13
N VAL A 517 32.16 -28.87 3.00
CA VAL A 517 31.40 -29.44 1.88
C VAL A 517 32.19 -30.53 1.15
N GLY A 518 33.49 -30.35 0.96
CA GLY A 518 34.35 -31.28 0.22
C GLY A 518 34.84 -32.48 1.02
N GLY A 519 34.91 -32.37 2.36
CA GLY A 519 35.33 -33.43 3.25
C GLY A 519 34.23 -34.41 3.66
N ALA A 520 32.96 -34.11 3.37
CA ALA A 520 31.87 -35.04 3.57
C ALA A 520 31.92 -36.09 2.44
N PRO A 521 32.24 -37.37 2.71
CA PRO A 521 32.03 -38.41 1.71
C PRO A 521 30.57 -38.33 1.27
N GLU A 522 30.32 -38.18 -0.03
CA GLU A 522 28.94 -38.25 -0.52
C GLU A 522 28.41 -39.60 -0.03
N PRO A 523 27.32 -39.64 0.76
CA PRO A 523 26.69 -40.91 1.08
C PRO A 523 26.34 -41.52 -0.27
N GLU A 524 27.02 -42.62 -0.64
CA GLU A 524 26.68 -43.39 -1.83
C GLU A 524 25.18 -43.59 -1.79
N ALA A 525 24.49 -42.99 -2.75
CA ALA A 525 23.05 -43.09 -2.87
C ALA A 525 22.76 -44.56 -3.14
N THR A 526 22.54 -45.32 -2.06
CA THR A 526 22.08 -46.69 -2.13
C THR A 526 20.72 -46.59 -2.80
N GLN A 527 20.65 -47.02 -4.06
CA GLN A 527 19.40 -47.07 -4.79
C GLN A 527 18.40 -47.83 -3.91
N PRO A 528 17.24 -47.24 -3.57
CA PRO A 528 16.24 -47.99 -2.86
C PRO A 528 15.78 -49.11 -3.79
N GLU A 529 16.18 -50.34 -3.47
CA GLU A 529 15.55 -51.53 -4.02
C GLU A 529 14.04 -51.39 -3.79
N ALA A 530 13.27 -51.58 -4.85
CA ALA A 530 11.84 -51.43 -4.87
C ALA A 530 11.19 -52.44 -3.92
N ILE A 531 10.97 -52.04 -2.67
CA ILE A 531 10.15 -52.78 -1.72
C ILE A 531 8.73 -52.23 -1.81
N SER A 532 7.86 -53.04 -2.41
CA SER A 532 6.41 -52.89 -2.32
C SER A 532 5.96 -53.14 -0.88
N GLY A 533 5.29 -52.17 -0.24
CA GLY A 533 4.54 -52.43 0.99
C GLY A 533 4.43 -51.26 1.96
N THR A 534 3.27 -50.62 1.93
CA THR A 534 2.46 -50.09 3.07
C THR A 534 3.14 -49.50 4.31
N ASP A 535 2.78 -48.24 4.55
CA ASP A 535 2.56 -47.53 5.82
C ASP A 535 3.72 -47.13 6.75
N SER A 536 3.66 -45.84 7.10
CA SER A 536 4.26 -45.13 8.23
C SER A 536 5.71 -44.63 8.11
N SER A 537 5.89 -43.30 8.05
CA SER A 537 6.50 -42.50 9.14
C SER A 537 6.88 -41.07 8.69
N ASN A 538 6.14 -40.07 9.20
CA ASN A 538 6.41 -38.63 9.09
C ASN A 538 7.11 -38.13 10.38
N ALA A 539 8.37 -38.52 10.62
CA ALA A 539 9.07 -38.14 11.86
C ALA A 539 10.17 -37.07 11.69
N SER A 540 10.66 -36.80 10.48
CA SER A 540 11.85 -35.93 10.31
C SER A 540 11.54 -34.48 9.92
N LEU A 541 10.29 -34.14 9.58
CA LEU A 541 9.90 -32.76 9.26
C LEU A 541 9.56 -31.92 10.51
N HIS A 542 9.25 -32.57 11.64
CA HIS A 542 8.79 -31.89 12.86
C HIS A 542 9.91 -31.20 13.68
N LEU A 543 11.18 -31.55 13.47
CA LEU A 543 12.31 -30.97 14.22
C LEU A 543 12.77 -29.62 13.65
N LEU A 544 12.63 -29.37 12.35
CA LEU A 544 12.92 -28.08 11.73
C LEU A 544 11.77 -27.06 11.91
N THR A 545 10.53 -27.52 12.06
CA THR A 545 9.39 -26.65 12.38
C THR A 545 9.39 -26.18 13.84
N ARG A 546 9.88 -27.00 14.78
CA ARG A 546 9.92 -26.64 16.21
C ARG A 546 10.93 -25.56 16.56
N GLN A 547 12.10 -25.53 15.91
CA GLN A 547 13.07 -24.45 16.10
C GLN A 547 12.64 -23.13 15.44
N SER A 548 11.87 -23.18 14.34
CA SER A 548 11.26 -21.98 13.75
C SER A 548 10.09 -21.44 14.56
N GLN A 549 9.33 -22.31 15.26
CA GLN A 549 8.23 -21.87 16.12
C GLN A 549 8.72 -21.19 17.40
N HIS A 550 9.80 -21.67 18.01
CA HIS A 550 10.31 -21.05 19.25
C HIS A 550 10.91 -19.66 19.02
N VAL A 551 11.57 -19.43 17.88
CA VAL A 551 12.07 -18.10 17.48
C VAL A 551 10.92 -17.19 17.01
N SER A 552 9.86 -17.75 16.43
CA SER A 552 8.66 -16.99 16.05
C SER A 552 7.87 -16.54 17.27
N GLU A 553 7.74 -17.35 18.33
CA GLU A 553 7.01 -16.97 19.55
C GLU A 553 7.72 -15.86 20.33
N ASP A 554 9.05 -15.87 20.41
CA ASP A 554 9.81 -14.80 21.09
C ASP A 554 9.78 -13.48 20.30
N VAL A 555 9.78 -13.55 18.96
CA VAL A 555 9.62 -12.37 18.09
C VAL A 555 8.17 -11.87 18.09
N GLU A 556 7.18 -12.77 18.14
CA GLU A 556 5.77 -12.41 18.23
C GLU A 556 5.41 -11.84 19.61
N ALA A 557 6.05 -12.32 20.69
CA ALA A 557 5.93 -11.75 22.03
C ALA A 557 6.55 -10.34 22.12
N ALA A 558 7.73 -10.14 21.49
CA ALA A 558 8.35 -8.82 21.38
C ALA A 558 7.50 -7.85 20.54
N LEU A 559 6.91 -8.31 19.43
CA LEU A 559 6.03 -7.51 18.58
C LEU A 559 4.67 -7.21 19.23
N ARG A 560 4.10 -8.16 20.02
CA ARG A 560 2.88 -7.90 20.81
C ARG A 560 3.14 -6.91 21.93
N SER A 561 4.29 -6.98 22.60
CA SER A 561 4.69 -5.99 23.61
C SER A 561 4.85 -4.60 23.00
N GLU A 562 5.37 -4.49 21.77
CA GLU A 562 5.54 -3.19 21.11
C GLU A 562 4.23 -2.65 20.49
N MET A 563 3.31 -3.52 20.02
CA MET A 563 2.00 -3.12 19.51
C MET A 563 1.05 -2.66 20.61
N VAL A 564 1.02 -3.32 21.78
CA VAL A 564 0.17 -2.91 22.91
C VAL A 564 0.60 -1.55 23.47
N THR A 565 1.89 -1.20 23.36
CA THR A 565 2.42 0.10 23.80
C THR A 565 2.15 1.24 22.79
N LYS A 566 1.78 0.92 21.54
CA LYS A 566 1.42 1.91 20.49
C LYS A 566 -0.09 2.02 20.23
N SER A 567 -0.91 1.23 20.93
CA SER A 567 -2.37 1.26 20.85
C SER A 567 -3.06 1.89 22.07
N PHE A 568 -2.31 2.62 22.90
CA PHE A 568 -2.83 3.56 23.89
C PHE A 568 -2.45 4.99 23.56
#